data_AF-A0A9X1MI50-F1
#
_entry.id   AF-A0A9X1MI50-F1
#
_cell.length_a   1.000
_cell.length_b   1.000
_cell.length_c   1.000
_cell.angle_alpha   90.00
_cell.angle_beta   90.00
_cell.angle_gamma   90.00
#
_symmetry.space_group_name_H-M   'P 1'
#
loop_
_entity.id
_entity.type
_entity.pdbx_description
1 polymer ?
#
loop_
_entity_poly.entity_id
_entity_poly.type
_entity_poly.pdbx_seq_one_letter_code
_entity_poly.pdbx_strand_id
1 'polypeptide(L)' 'MDTHAERHKYQVSVGHTSVIVQSNSPTDAIRAAREKMCRDFPRLWDVISKLADSRFQVLDLWPAA' A
#
# COMPACT_ATOMS: atom_id res chain seq x y z
N MET A 1 -1.14 -27.48 2.82
CA MET A 1 -2.28 -26.54 2.55
C MET A 1 -1.63 -25.23 2.15
N ASP A 2 -1.15 -25.22 0.91
CA ASP A 2 -0.37 -24.13 0.36
C ASP A 2 -1.36 -23.16 -0.25
N THR A 3 -1.93 -22.30 0.60
CA THR A 3 -2.71 -21.16 0.13
C THR A 3 -1.72 -20.18 -0.50
N HIS A 4 -1.32 -20.46 -1.75
CA HIS A 4 -0.81 -19.46 -2.66
C HIS A 4 -1.95 -18.48 -2.93
N ALA A 5 -2.29 -17.66 -1.94
CA ALA A 5 -3.06 -16.46 -2.15
C ALA A 5 -2.21 -15.62 -3.11
N GLU A 6 -2.67 -15.49 -4.35
CA GLU A 6 -1.98 -14.73 -5.38
C GLU A 6 -1.74 -13.32 -4.84
N ARG A 7 -0.47 -13.00 -4.57
CA ARG A 7 -0.09 -11.68 -4.08
C ARG A 7 -0.16 -10.73 -5.26
N HIS A 8 -1.21 -9.92 -5.30
CA HIS A 8 -1.37 -8.89 -6.30
C HIS A 8 -0.40 -7.74 -6.03
N LYS A 9 0.01 -7.06 -7.10
CA LYS A 9 0.77 -5.82 -7.00
C LYS A 9 -0.23 -4.68 -6.94
N TYR A 10 -0.12 -3.85 -5.92
CA TYR A 10 -0.93 -2.64 -5.79
C TYR A 10 -0.02 -1.43 -5.80
N GLN A 11 -0.41 -0.41 -6.56
CA GLN A 11 0.12 0.93 -6.40
C GLN A 11 -0.76 1.68 -5.39
N VAL A 12 -0.15 2.09 -4.29
CA VAL A 12 -0.83 2.86 -3.24
C VAL A 12 -0.26 4.27 -3.20
N SER A 13 -1.13 5.25 -3.27
CA SER A 13 -0.77 6.67 -3.34
C SER A 13 -1.39 7.48 -2.21
N VAL A 14 -0.65 8.46 -1.68
CA VAL A 14 -1.09 9.47 -0.72
C VAL A 14 -0.55 10.82 -1.17
N GLY A 15 -1.45 11.74 -1.53
CA GLY A 15 -1.06 13.02 -2.12
C GLY A 15 -0.22 12.81 -3.38
N HIS A 16 1.03 13.30 -3.36
CA HIS A 16 1.98 13.16 -4.47
C HIS A 16 2.93 11.96 -4.33
N THR A 17 2.83 11.18 -3.25
CA THR A 17 3.70 10.05 -2.97
C THR A 17 3.00 8.75 -3.33
N SER A 18 3.69 7.87 -4.06
CA SER A 18 3.18 6.53 -4.40
C SER A 18 4.23 5.46 -4.12
N VAL A 19 3.78 4.29 -3.67
CA VAL A 19 4.62 3.10 -3.52
C VAL A 19 3.92 1.90 -4.12
N ILE A 20 4.70 0.94 -4.61
CA ILE A 20 4.18 -0.36 -5.07
C ILE A 20 4.40 -1.37 -3.96
N VAL A 21 3.37 -2.12 -3.62
CA VAL A 21 3.40 -3.19 -2.62
C VAL A 21 2.75 -4.46 -3.15
N GLN A 22 3.19 -5.60 -2.64
CA GLN A 22 2.54 -6.88 -2.89
C GLN A 22 1.64 -7.22 -1.71
N SER A 23 0.38 -7.56 -1.97
CA SER A 23 -0.59 -7.88 -0.94
C SER A 23 -1.70 -8.78 -1.47
N ASN A 24 -2.43 -9.41 -0.56
CA ASN A 24 -3.53 -10.31 -0.92
C ASN A 24 -4.87 -9.57 -1.05
N SER A 25 -4.94 -8.31 -0.61
CA SER A 25 -6.14 -7.48 -0.63
C SER A 25 -5.77 -5.99 -0.72
N PRO A 26 -6.69 -5.13 -1.19
CA PRO A 26 -6.50 -3.68 -1.16
C PRO A 26 -6.27 -3.12 0.26
N THR A 27 -6.96 -3.66 1.26
CA THR A 27 -6.81 -3.25 2.66
C THR A 27 -5.42 -3.59 3.20
N ASP A 28 -4.92 -4.80 2.89
CA ASP A 28 -3.55 -5.18 3.24
C ASP A 28 -2.52 -4.34 2.51
N ALA A 29 -2.80 -3.94 1.26
CA ALA A 29 -1.94 -3.07 0.48
C ALA A 29 -1.78 -1.70 1.15
N ILE A 30 -2.86 -1.11 1.69
CA ILE A 30 -2.77 0.16 2.43
C ILE A 30 -1.87 0.02 3.65
N ARG A 31 -2.02 -1.05 4.44
CA ARG A 31 -1.17 -1.32 5.60
C ARG A 31 0.30 -1.47 5.20
N ALA A 32 0.59 -2.30 4.20
CA ALA A 32 1.95 -2.51 3.71
C ALA A 32 2.57 -1.22 3.14
N ALA A 33 1.78 -0.42 2.43
CA ALA A 33 2.21 0.85 1.87
C ALA A 33 2.50 1.87 2.96
N ARG A 34 1.66 1.96 3.99
CA ARG A 34 1.88 2.84 5.15
C ARG A 34 3.19 2.51 5.85
N GLU A 35 3.44 1.24 6.14
CA GLU A 35 4.70 0.80 6.75
C GLU A 35 5.91 1.14 5.88
N LYS A 36 5.81 0.91 4.57
CA LYS A 36 6.86 1.24 3.62
C LYS A 36 7.12 2.75 3.57
N MET A 37 6.08 3.56 3.43
CA MET A 37 6.20 5.02 3.40
C MET A 37 6.75 5.57 4.73
N CYS A 38 6.38 4.99 5.88
CA CYS A 38 6.95 5.34 7.18
C CYS A 38 8.46 5.08 7.27
N ARG A 39 8.97 4.02 6.63
CA ARG A 39 10.41 3.73 6.54
C ARG A 39 11.13 4.62 5.54
N ASP A 40 10.50 4.86 4.39
CA ASP A 40 11.07 5.66 3.29
C ASP A 40 11.07 7.17 3.64
N PHE A 41 10.10 7.64 4.44
CA PHE A 41 9.94 9.04 4.86
C PHE A 41 9.86 9.17 6.39
N PRO A 42 10.97 8.92 7.13
CA PRO A 42 10.96 8.90 8.60
C PRO A 42 10.57 10.25 9.22
N ARG A 43 10.82 11.37 8.52
CA ARG A 43 10.41 12.72 8.96
C ARG A 43 8.89 12.95 8.89
N LEU A 44 8.18 12.14 8.11
CA LEU A 44 6.73 12.22 7.95
C LEU A 44 6.03 11.05 8.64
N TRP A 45 6.76 10.27 9.44
CA TRP A 45 6.25 9.06 10.08
C TRP A 45 5.02 9.34 10.96
N ASP A 46 5.05 10.42 11.74
CA ASP A 46 3.96 10.81 12.64
C ASP A 46 2.69 11.22 11.89
N VAL A 47 2.84 11.78 10.68
CA VAL A 47 1.74 12.10 9.78
C VAL A 47 1.21 10.82 9.13
N ILE A 48 2.08 10.06 8.45
CA ILE A 48 1.70 8.88 7.66
C ILE A 48 1.11 7.78 8.55
N SER A 49 1.62 7.57 9.75
CA SER A 49 1.11 6.56 10.69
C SER A 49 -0.32 6.85 11.17
N LYS A 50 -0.74 8.12 11.19
CA LYS A 50 -2.06 8.56 11.70
C LYS A 50 -3.09 8.85 10.61
N LEU A 51 -2.70 8.83 9.33
CA LEU A 51 -3.63 9.08 8.22
C LEU A 51 -4.75 8.05 8.18
N ALA A 52 -5.99 8.50 7.95
CA ALA A 52 -7.10 7.58 7.70
C ALA A 52 -6.89 6.83 6.38
N ASP A 53 -7.34 5.57 6.32
CA ASP A 53 -7.23 4.73 5.11
C ASP A 53 -7.90 5.37 3.88
N SER A 54 -8.93 6.19 4.09
CA SER A 54 -9.61 6.94 3.02
C SER A 54 -8.73 7.97 2.31
N ARG A 55 -7.55 8.27 2.83
CA ARG A 55 -6.55 9.14 2.18
C ARG A 55 -5.62 8.37 1.24
N PHE A 56 -5.65 7.04 1.29
CA PHE A 56 -4.85 6.18 0.44
C PHE A 56 -5.66 5.79 -0.80
N GLN A 57 -5.11 6.07 -1.96
CA GLN A 57 -5.65 5.61 -3.24
C GLN A 57 -4.98 4.30 -3.61
N VAL A 58 -5.75 3.27 -3.89
CA VAL A 58 -5.24 1.94 -4.25
C VAL A 58 -5.60 1.62 -5.69
N LEU A 59 -4.60 1.30 -6.49
CA LEU A 59 -4.74 0.81 -7.86
C LEU A 59 -4.18 -0.61 -7.92
N ASP A 60 -5.00 -1.58 -8.31
CA ASP A 60 -4.53 -2.94 -8.61
C ASP A 60 -3.76 -2.92 -9.95
N LEU A 61 -2.55 -3.46 -9.93
CA LEU A 61 -1.64 -3.57 -11.07
C LEU A 61 -1.53 -5.01 -11.59
N TRP A 62 -2.36 -5.94 -11.09
CA TRP A 62 -2.51 -7.26 -11.71
C TRP A 62 -3.02 -7.10 -13.15
N PRO A 63 -2.55 -7.90 -14.13
CA PRO A 63 -2.59 -7.47 -15.52
C PRO A 63 -4.03 -7.27 -15.99
N ALA A 64 -4.31 -6.06 -16.46
CA ALA A 64 -5.34 -5.86 -17.46
C ALA A 64 -5.01 -6.79 -18.63
N ALA A 65 -6.00 -7.59 -19.00
CA ALA A 65 -5.94 -8.58 -20.09
C ALA A 65 -5.42 -7.99 -21.41
#